data_AF-A0A0C3FB52-F1
#
_entry.id   AF-A0A0C3FB52-F1
#
_cell.length_a   1.000
_cell.length_b   1.000
_cell.length_c   1.000
_cell.angle_alpha   90.00
_cell.angle_beta   90.00
_cell.angle_gamma   90.00
#
_symmetry.space_group_name_H-M   'P 1'
#
loop_
_entity.id
_entity.type
_entity.pdbx_description
1 polymer ?
#
loop_
_entity_poly.entity_id
_entity_poly.type
_entity_poly.pdbx_seq_one_letter_code
_entity_poly.pdbx_strand_id
1 'polypeptide(L)' 'ELFPQIHLRVGCGISLATARRWLHKEGFKYIHHKKGLYFDGHDRPDVVEYCQKHFLPAMKAYE' A
#
# COMPACT_ATOMS: atom_id res chain seq x y z
N GLU A 1 18.50 -18.33 -26.86
CA GLU A 1 18.44 -16.92 -26.43
C GLU A 1 17.29 -16.24 -27.16
N LEU A 2 16.30 -15.74 -26.43
CA LEU A 2 14.98 -15.36 -26.97
C LEU A 2 14.90 -13.91 -27.47
N PHE A 3 16.00 -13.16 -27.39
CA PHE A 3 16.04 -11.78 -27.85
C PHE A 3 17.16 -11.61 -28.89
N PRO A 4 16.87 -11.07 -30.09
CA PRO A 4 17.90 -10.73 -31.04
C PRO A 4 18.83 -9.68 -30.41
N GLN A 5 20.14 -9.79 -30.68
CA GLN A 5 21.11 -8.75 -30.35
C GLN A 5 20.84 -7.53 -31.22
N ILE A 6 19.83 -6.76 -30.85
CA ILE A 6 19.58 -5.45 -31.41
C ILE A 6 20.76 -4.60 -30.93
N HIS A 7 21.66 -4.21 -31.84
CA HIS A 7 22.84 -3.40 -31.58
C HIS A 7 22.45 -1.94 -31.24
N LEU A 8 21.51 -1.77 -30.33
CA LEU A 8 21.13 -0.49 -29.74
C LEU A 8 22.04 -0.26 -28.54
N ARG A 9 23.04 0.62 -28.70
CA ARG A 9 23.66 1.25 -27.53
C ARG A 9 22.57 2.07 -26.86
N VAL A 10 22.12 1.65 -25.67
CA VAL A 10 21.17 2.43 -24.86
C VAL A 10 21.91 3.70 -24.40
N GLY A 11 21.93 4.72 -25.26
CA GLY A 11 22.61 5.97 -24.98
C GLY A 11 21.82 6.84 -23.99
N CYS A 12 20.49 6.67 -23.97
CA CYS A 12 19.61 7.34 -23.03
C CYS A 12 18.42 6.40 -22.77
N GLY A 13 18.01 6.28 -21.50
CA GLY A 13 16.85 5.48 -21.13
C GLY A 13 15.54 6.04 -21.72
N ILE A 14 14.44 5.31 -21.54
CA ILE A 14 13.12 5.83 -21.91
C ILE A 14 12.75 7.02 -21.04
N SER A 15 12.04 7.99 -21.62
CA SER A 15 11.49 9.10 -20.84
C SER A 15 10.37 8.61 -19.90
N LEU A 16 10.16 9.33 -18.81
CA LEU A 16 9.08 9.06 -17.85
C LEU A 16 7.69 9.07 -18.53
N ALA A 17 7.49 9.91 -19.54
CA ALA A 17 6.25 9.94 -20.32
C ALA A 17 6.02 8.64 -21.12
N THR A 18 7.08 8.08 -21.71
CA THR A 18 7.00 6.80 -22.44
C THR A 18 6.72 5.65 -21.49
N ALA A 19 7.41 5.58 -20.35
CA ALA A 19 7.14 4.58 -19.32
C ALA A 19 5.68 4.61 -18.83
N ARG A 20 5.14 5.81 -18.57
CA ARG A 20 3.73 5.99 -18.13
C ARG A 20 2.71 5.53 -19.17
N ARG A 21 2.97 5.76 -20.46
CA ARG A 21 2.08 5.29 -21.54
C ARG A 21 2.05 3.77 -21.64
N TRP A 22 3.21 3.11 -21.48
CA TRP A 22 3.27 1.64 -21.49
C TRP A 22 2.51 1.05 -20.30
N LEU A 23 2.72 1.57 -19.09
CA LEU A 23 1.97 1.14 -17.91
C LEU A 23 0.46 1.28 -18.11
N HIS A 24 -0.01 2.39 -18.68
CA HIS A 24 -1.42 2.58 -18.98
C HIS A 24 -1.96 1.57 -20.01
N LYS A 25 -1.18 1.24 -21.05
CA LYS A 25 -1.56 0.25 -22.06
C LYS A 25 -1.69 -1.16 -21.48
N GLU A 26 -0.82 -1.51 -20.54
CA GLU A 26 -0.85 -2.77 -19.79
C GLU A 26 -1.92 -2.78 -18.68
N GLY A 27 -2.76 -1.73 -18.58
CA GLY A 27 -3.86 -1.64 -17.61
C GLY A 27 -3.46 -1.11 -16.23
N PHE A 28 -2.20 -0.73 -16.02
CA PHE A 28 -1.75 -0.11 -14.78
C PHE A 28 -2.11 1.37 -14.75
N LYS A 29 -2.85 1.77 -13.71
CA LYS A 29 -3.13 3.18 -13.42
C LYS A 29 -2.13 3.67 -12.39
N TYR A 30 -1.40 4.74 -12.71
CA TYR A 30 -0.62 5.46 -11.71
C TYR A 30 -1.59 6.12 -10.73
N ILE A 31 -1.70 5.54 -9.53
CA ILE A 31 -2.47 6.11 -8.42
C ILE A 31 -1.45 6.67 -7.43
N HIS A 32 -1.60 7.93 -7.07
CA HIS A 32 -0.81 8.49 -5.99
C HIS A 32 -1.24 7.81 -4.70
N HIS A 33 -0.32 7.14 -4.00
CA HIS A 33 -0.62 6.49 -2.73
C HIS A 33 -0.99 7.56 -1.70
N LYS A 34 -2.29 7.77 -1.50
CA LYS A 34 -2.81 8.55 -0.39
C LYS A 34 -2.90 7.59 0.78
N LYS A 35 -2.17 7.84 1.87
CA LYS A 35 -2.45 7.17 3.13
C LYS A 35 -3.93 7.43 3.42
N GLY A 36 -4.74 6.39 3.42
CA GLY A 36 -6.13 6.50 3.83
C GLY A 36 -6.16 7.05 5.26
N LEU A 37 -7.21 7.80 5.59
CA LEU A 37 -7.48 8.12 6.98
C LEU A 37 -7.79 6.80 7.68
N TYR A 38 -6.93 6.37 8.59
CA TYR A 38 -7.21 5.23 9.46
C TYR A 38 -8.22 5.71 10.49
N PHE A 39 -9.48 5.36 10.29
CA PHE A 39 -10.50 5.50 11.31
C PHE A 39 -10.28 4.37 12.30
N ASP A 40 -9.51 4.65 13.35
CA ASP A 40 -9.36 3.70 14.45
C ASP A 40 -10.72 3.61 15.15
N GLY A 41 -11.35 2.44 15.11
CA GLY A 41 -12.64 2.17 15.74
C GLY A 41 -12.56 2.10 17.27
N HIS A 42 -11.48 2.63 17.86
CA HIS A 42 -11.19 2.59 19.28
C HIS A 42 -12.23 3.31 20.12
N ASP A 43 -12.82 4.40 19.61
CA ASP A 43 -13.86 5.16 20.30
C ASP A 43 -15.26 4.51 20.18
N ARG A 44 -15.40 3.38 19.49
CA ARG A 44 -16.70 2.72 19.39
C ARG A 44 -17.15 2.23 20.78
N PRO A 45 -18.43 2.42 21.14
CA PRO A 45 -18.91 2.12 22.47
C PRO A 45 -18.76 0.64 22.84
N ASP A 46 -18.86 -0.28 21.87
CA ASP A 46 -18.65 -1.72 22.08
C ASP A 46 -17.18 -2.06 22.40
N VAL A 47 -16.24 -1.39 21.72
CA VAL A 47 -14.80 -1.57 21.95
C VAL A 47 -14.41 -1.03 23.32
N VAL A 48 -14.91 0.17 23.68
CA VAL A 48 -14.66 0.78 24.99
C VAL A 48 -15.26 -0.08 26.10
N GLU A 49 -16.49 -0.55 25.94
CA GLU A 49 -17.15 -1.41 26.92
C GLU A 49 -16.37 -2.70 27.17
N TYR A 50 -15.96 -3.38 26.10
CA TYR A 50 -15.15 -4.59 26.22
C TYR A 50 -13.80 -4.33 26.89
N CYS A 51 -13.13 -3.23 26.51
CA CYS A 51 -11.84 -2.85 27.08
C CYS A 51 -11.96 -2.64 28.60
N GLN A 52 -12.96 -1.87 29.04
CA GLN A 52 -13.14 -1.52 30.45
C GLN A 52 -13.65 -2.69 31.29
N LYS A 53 -14.59 -3.49 30.78
CA LYS A 53 -15.25 -4.54 31.57
C LYS A 53 -14.53 -5.88 31.56
N HIS A 54 -13.76 -6.18 30.52
CA HIS A 54 -13.16 -7.51 30.33
C HIS A 54 -11.64 -7.46 30.19
N PHE A 55 -11.13 -6.65 29.27
CA PHE A 55 -9.70 -6.65 28.95
C PHE A 55 -8.84 -6.15 30.13
N LEU A 56 -9.12 -4.96 30.65
CA LEU A 56 -8.33 -4.38 31.75
C LEU A 56 -8.40 -5.22 33.04
N PRO A 57 -9.56 -5.74 33.48
CA PRO A 57 -9.62 -6.65 34.63
C PRO A 57 -8.84 -7.94 34.42
N ALA A 58 -8.88 -8.53 33.21
CA ALA A 58 -8.11 -9.73 32.90
C ALA A 58 -6.60 -9.45 32.94
N MET A 59 -6.13 -8.33 32.39
CA MET A 59 -4.72 -7.96 32.41
C MET A 59 -4.20 -7.70 33.83
N LYS A 60 -5.02 -7.07 34.68
CA LYS A 60 -4.67 -6.84 36.09
C LYS A 60 -4.43 -8.15 36.88
N ALA A 61 -5.02 -9.26 36.46
CA ALA A 61 -4.78 -10.57 37.09
C ALA A 61 -3.36 -11.11 36.82
N TYR A 62 -2.65 -10.55 35.86
CA TYR A 62 -1.29 -10.93 35.48
C TYR A 62 -0.23 -9.90 35.90
N GLU A 63 -0.63 -8.80 36.58
CA GLU A 63 0.29 -7.91 37.31
C GLU A 63 0.75 -8.56 38.62
#